data_AF-A0A7I4CRS7-F1
#
_entry.id   AF-A0A7I4CRS7-F1
#
_cell.length_a   1.000
_cell.length_b   1.000
_cell.length_c   1.000
_cell.angle_alpha   90.00
_cell.angle_beta   90.00
_cell.angle_gamma   90.00
#
_symmetry.space_group_name_H-M   'P 1'
#
loop_
_entity.id
_entity.type
_entity.pdbx_description
1 polymer ?
#
loop_
_entity_poly.entity_id
_entity_poly.type
_entity_poly.pdbx_seq_one_letter_code
_entity_poly.pdbx_strand_id
1 'polypeptide(L)'
;MIFEDVDGATREFGDGRPLPLSACEWHQGTLLTNTSTGPVESIEDCRFVVRDPEFLDILGSSPKLVELVKTDAHEGGAWYPDKDEFYFSSNKLTSSTGQIKTDLKKVNLRTRNVTNLSAPENNTPNGMVLDNDGNLVVCQQGSLNQGGFIQRINLKTMKNTVVADNWFGVPFNSPNDAVVKRDGSIWFTDPSYGSVQGFRSTPKVNNQVYRISNIGVVDAVADGFTQPNGLAFSHDEKHLYVTDTGFAVGWVSDQSAPVCLRWGL
;
A
#
# COMPACT_ATOMS: atom_id res chain seq x y z
N MET A 1 19.25 9.56 -20.99
CA MET A 1 17.91 9.49 -21.61
C MET A 1 17.80 10.68 -22.54
N ILE A 2 17.34 10.46 -23.78
CA ILE A 2 17.05 11.55 -24.70
C ILE A 2 15.53 11.72 -24.66
N PHE A 3 15.08 12.90 -24.25
CA PHE A 3 13.69 13.34 -24.37
C PHE A 3 13.74 14.42 -25.45
N GLU A 4 13.18 14.17 -26.62
CA GLU A 4 13.11 15.21 -27.64
C GLU A 4 11.83 16.01 -27.44
N ASP A 5 12.00 17.31 -27.26
CA ASP A 5 10.90 18.27 -27.24
C ASP A 5 10.71 18.77 -28.67
N VAL A 6 9.58 18.43 -29.29
CA VAL A 6 9.24 18.92 -30.63
C VAL A 6 8.21 20.03 -30.46
N ASP A 7 8.68 21.27 -30.56
CA ASP A 7 7.85 22.47 -30.47
C ASP A 7 6.70 22.46 -31.49
N GLY A 8 5.46 22.62 -31.00
CA GLY A 8 4.33 23.09 -31.79
C GLY A 8 3.51 22.05 -32.58
N ALA A 9 3.81 20.76 -32.49
CA ALA A 9 2.98 19.68 -33.05
C ALA A 9 2.25 18.92 -31.94
N THR A 10 1.07 18.34 -32.23
CA THR A 10 0.49 17.31 -31.38
C THR A 10 1.56 16.26 -31.12
N ARG A 11 2.04 16.15 -29.87
CA ARG A 11 2.96 15.06 -29.50
C ARG A 11 2.20 13.77 -29.76
N GLU A 12 2.77 12.87 -30.54
CA GLU A 12 2.19 11.56 -30.81
C GLU A 12 3.14 10.50 -30.26
N PHE A 13 2.59 9.44 -29.67
CA PHE A 13 3.35 8.25 -29.35
C PHE A 13 3.77 7.57 -30.66
N GLY A 14 4.81 6.75 -30.68
CA GLY A 14 5.34 6.08 -31.89
C GLY A 14 4.33 5.29 -32.73
N ASP A 15 3.09 5.06 -32.25
CA ASP A 15 1.96 4.46 -32.97
C ASP A 15 0.94 5.47 -33.54
N GLY A 16 1.20 6.77 -33.42
CA GLY A 16 0.35 7.87 -33.89
C GLY A 16 -0.72 8.33 -32.90
N ARG A 17 -0.81 7.77 -31.68
CA ARG A 17 -1.77 8.24 -30.67
C ARG A 17 -1.34 9.57 -30.05
N PRO A 18 -2.26 10.54 -29.82
CA PRO A 18 -1.91 11.78 -29.14
C PRO A 18 -1.38 11.56 -27.72
N LEU A 19 -0.23 12.14 -27.41
CA LEU A 19 0.38 12.22 -26.09
C LEU A 19 -0.11 13.47 -25.35
N PRO A 20 -0.66 13.32 -24.12
CA PRO A 20 -0.98 14.46 -23.29
C PRO A 20 0.25 15.30 -22.94
N LEU A 21 0.07 16.62 -22.75
CA LEU A 21 1.18 17.55 -22.41
C LEU A 21 1.97 17.16 -21.16
N SER A 22 1.32 16.52 -20.19
CA SER A 22 1.93 16.06 -18.94
C SER A 22 2.56 14.66 -19.04
N ALA A 23 2.54 14.05 -20.22
CA ALA A 23 3.06 12.72 -20.49
C ALA A 23 4.20 12.74 -21.53
N CYS A 24 5.13 11.79 -21.41
CA CYS A 24 6.19 11.58 -22.39
C CYS A 24 6.29 10.11 -22.76
N GLU A 25 6.63 9.83 -24.01
CA GLU A 25 7.01 8.49 -24.45
C GLU A 25 8.41 8.14 -23.91
N TRP A 26 8.56 6.87 -23.51
CA TRP A 26 9.86 6.31 -23.23
C TRP A 26 10.55 5.87 -24.51
N HIS A 27 11.69 6.47 -24.83
CA HIS A 27 12.56 6.00 -25.90
C HIS A 27 13.75 5.22 -25.33
N GLN A 28 13.99 4.03 -25.87
CA GLN A 28 15.11 3.18 -25.49
C GLN A 28 16.44 3.81 -25.95
N GLY A 29 17.24 4.32 -25.02
CA GLY A 29 18.65 4.65 -25.24
C GLY A 29 19.56 3.51 -24.76
N THR A 30 20.68 3.29 -25.45
CA THR A 30 21.70 2.30 -25.06
C THR A 30 22.29 2.67 -23.69
N LEU A 31 22.34 1.71 -22.75
CA LEU A 31 23.03 1.89 -21.48
C LEU A 31 24.53 2.13 -21.74
N LEU A 32 25.02 3.35 -21.51
CA LEU A 32 26.45 3.58 -21.34
C LEU A 32 26.81 3.22 -19.90
N THR A 33 27.81 2.36 -19.73
CA THR A 33 28.36 1.94 -18.43
C THR A 33 28.65 3.16 -17.55
N ASN A 34 28.22 3.13 -16.28
CA ASN A 34 28.30 4.19 -15.25
C ASN A 34 27.28 5.33 -15.33
N THR A 35 25.99 5.06 -15.07
CA THR A 35 25.06 6.14 -14.69
C THR A 35 24.34 5.85 -13.38
N SER A 36 24.54 6.75 -12.42
CA SER A 36 23.82 6.88 -11.16
C SER A 36 22.39 7.35 -11.39
N THR A 37 21.43 6.82 -10.64
CA THR A 37 20.06 7.32 -10.53
C THR A 37 20.04 8.54 -9.59
N GLY A 38 20.17 9.74 -10.15
CA GLY A 38 20.11 11.02 -9.43
C GLY A 38 19.92 12.20 -10.39
N PRO A 39 19.52 13.37 -9.87
CA PRO A 39 18.33 14.10 -10.27
C PRO A 39 18.40 14.69 -11.69
N VAL A 40 17.24 14.74 -12.33
CA VAL A 40 17.05 15.30 -13.69
C VAL A 40 17.00 16.82 -13.60
N GLU A 41 17.98 17.50 -14.19
CA GLU A 41 17.88 18.93 -14.48
C GLU A 41 17.18 19.12 -15.83
N SER A 42 15.93 19.59 -15.76
CA SER A 42 14.97 19.97 -16.82
C SER A 42 14.09 18.89 -17.47
N ILE A 43 13.03 18.48 -16.75
CA ILE A 43 11.75 18.05 -17.34
C ILE A 43 10.62 18.67 -16.49
N GLU A 44 10.33 19.95 -16.66
CA GLU A 44 9.41 20.65 -15.76
C GLU A 44 7.94 20.15 -15.85
N ASP A 45 7.55 19.51 -16.97
CA ASP A 45 6.17 19.13 -17.25
C ASP A 45 5.85 17.62 -17.39
N CYS A 46 6.85 16.73 -17.50
CA CYS A 46 6.58 15.29 -17.62
C CYS A 46 6.26 14.65 -16.27
N ARG A 47 4.98 14.37 -16.04
CA ARG A 47 4.47 13.72 -14.83
C ARG A 47 4.21 12.23 -15.02
N PHE A 48 4.04 11.79 -16.27
CA PHE A 48 3.76 10.41 -16.63
C PHE A 48 4.70 9.94 -17.74
N VAL A 49 5.40 8.82 -17.53
CA VAL A 49 6.25 8.20 -18.55
C VAL A 49 5.52 7.00 -19.13
N VAL A 50 5.18 7.07 -20.41
CA VAL A 50 4.44 6.05 -21.16
C VAL A 50 5.43 5.10 -21.81
N ARG A 51 5.38 3.81 -21.44
CA ARG A 51 6.20 2.74 -22.04
C ARG A 51 5.42 1.85 -22.99
N ASP A 52 4.13 1.72 -22.72
CA ASP A 52 3.18 0.96 -23.52
C ASP A 52 2.03 1.90 -23.88
N PRO A 53 1.65 1.98 -25.15
CA PRO A 53 0.63 2.93 -25.57
C PRO A 53 -0.77 2.59 -25.05
N GLU A 54 -1.05 1.35 -24.62
CA GLU A 54 -2.29 1.01 -23.88
C GLU A 54 -2.41 1.78 -22.56
N PHE A 55 -1.31 2.26 -21.98
CA PHE A 55 -1.37 3.12 -20.79
C PHE A 55 -2.07 4.46 -21.05
N LEU A 56 -2.10 4.94 -22.30
CA LEU A 56 -2.84 6.15 -22.68
C LEU A 56 -4.36 5.96 -22.49
N ASP A 57 -4.86 4.73 -22.63
CA ASP A 57 -6.27 4.42 -22.41
C ASP A 57 -6.65 4.53 -20.92
N ILE A 58 -5.66 4.43 -20.02
CA ILE A 58 -5.82 4.63 -18.58
C ILE A 58 -5.66 6.11 -18.19
N LEU A 59 -4.66 6.79 -18.75
CA LEU A 59 -4.38 8.21 -18.46
C LEU A 59 -5.47 9.15 -18.97
N GLY A 60 -6.08 8.83 -20.10
CA GLY A 60 -6.99 9.72 -20.82
C GLY A 60 -6.26 10.92 -21.44
N SER A 61 -7.03 11.93 -21.87
CA SER A 61 -6.51 13.01 -22.71
C SER A 61 -5.83 14.17 -21.96
N SER A 62 -6.02 14.29 -20.64
CA SER A 62 -5.47 15.40 -19.85
C SER A 62 -5.15 14.96 -18.40
N PRO A 63 -4.25 13.99 -18.20
CA PRO A 63 -3.90 13.50 -16.88
C PRO A 63 -3.16 14.59 -16.10
N LYS A 64 -3.42 14.68 -14.79
CA LYS A 64 -2.77 15.65 -13.91
C LYS A 64 -2.27 14.94 -12.66
N LEU A 65 -1.03 15.22 -12.29
CA LEU A 65 -0.50 14.89 -10.98
C LEU A 65 -0.55 16.17 -10.14
N VAL A 66 -1.42 16.18 -9.12
CA VAL A 66 -1.68 17.36 -8.30
C VAL A 66 -1.49 17.01 -6.84
N GLU A 67 -0.73 17.84 -6.11
CA GLU A 67 -0.71 17.77 -4.65
C GLU A 67 -2.08 18.27 -4.14
N LEU A 68 -2.88 17.35 -3.61
CA LEU A 68 -4.21 17.70 -3.08
C LEU A 68 -4.09 18.45 -1.74
N VAL A 69 -3.29 17.90 -0.83
CA VAL A 69 -2.99 18.47 0.48
C VAL A 69 -1.63 17.96 0.95
N LYS A 70 -0.84 18.84 1.57
CA LYS A 70 0.40 18.46 2.21
C LYS A 70 0.13 17.95 3.62
N THR A 71 0.53 16.71 3.89
CA THR A 71 0.29 16.04 5.17
C THR A 71 1.38 15.01 5.45
N ASP A 72 1.33 14.36 6.60
CA ASP A 72 2.26 13.30 7.01
C ASP A 72 1.76 11.90 6.62
N ALA A 73 1.01 11.77 5.53
CA ALA A 73 0.58 10.49 5.00
C ALA A 73 1.78 9.61 4.65
N HIS A 74 1.73 8.34 5.06
CA HIS A 74 2.83 7.39 4.89
C HIS A 74 2.37 6.11 4.18
N GLU A 75 1.31 5.45 4.67
CA GLU A 75 0.91 4.11 4.21
C GLU A 75 -0.61 3.90 4.20
N GLY A 76 -1.04 2.80 3.57
CA GLY A 76 -2.40 2.26 3.71
C GLY A 76 -3.51 3.21 3.26
N GLY A 77 -3.52 3.60 1.99
CA GLY A 77 -4.57 4.47 1.47
C GLY A 77 -5.90 3.74 1.25
N ALA A 78 -6.98 4.18 1.89
CA ALA A 78 -8.34 3.66 1.65
C ALA A 78 -9.32 4.79 1.29
N TRP A 79 -9.94 4.69 0.11
CA TRP A 79 -10.93 5.66 -0.36
C TRP A 79 -12.35 5.26 0.04
N TYR A 80 -13.08 6.19 0.66
CA TYR A 80 -14.51 6.07 0.96
C TYR A 80 -15.31 7.00 0.03
N PRO A 81 -15.97 6.46 -1.01
CA PRO A 81 -16.67 7.26 -2.01
C PRO A 81 -17.83 8.08 -1.44
N ASP A 82 -18.76 7.49 -0.66
CA ASP A 82 -19.98 8.22 -0.25
C ASP A 82 -19.72 9.41 0.67
N LYS A 83 -18.50 9.52 1.24
CA LYS A 83 -18.10 10.62 2.12
C LYS A 83 -17.10 11.57 1.46
N ASP A 84 -16.61 11.23 0.27
CA ASP A 84 -15.44 11.87 -0.34
C ASP A 84 -14.26 11.97 0.64
N GLU A 85 -13.96 10.87 1.32
CA GLU A 85 -12.88 10.80 2.31
C GLU A 85 -11.83 9.78 1.88
N PHE A 86 -10.56 10.10 2.14
CA PHE A 86 -9.45 9.18 1.97
C PHE A 86 -8.75 9.00 3.31
N TYR A 87 -8.65 7.75 3.75
CA TYR A 87 -8.06 7.32 5.01
C TYR A 87 -6.61 6.87 4.76
N PHE A 88 -5.74 7.14 5.72
CA PHE A 88 -4.31 6.79 5.62
C PHE A 88 -3.69 6.70 7.01
N SER A 89 -2.56 6.01 7.11
CA SER A 89 -1.71 6.04 8.30
C SER A 89 -0.63 7.10 8.17
N SER A 90 -0.29 7.75 9.28
CA SER A 90 0.74 8.79 9.31
C SER A 90 2.16 8.23 9.26
N ASN A 91 3.12 9.12 9.04
CA ASN A 91 4.52 8.87 9.37
C ASN A 91 4.68 8.47 10.83
N LYS A 92 5.78 7.77 11.11
CA LYS A 92 6.14 7.37 12.47
C LYS A 92 6.27 8.58 13.38
N LEU A 93 5.62 8.48 14.52
CA LEU A 93 5.67 9.42 15.63
C LEU A 93 6.41 8.73 16.78
N THR A 94 7.38 9.42 17.35
CA THR A 94 8.12 8.93 18.52
C THR A 94 7.70 9.75 19.74
N SER A 95 7.18 9.10 20.77
CA SER A 95 6.85 9.76 22.04
C SER A 95 8.12 10.21 22.77
N SER A 96 7.97 11.07 23.79
CA SER A 96 9.05 11.45 24.69
C SER A 96 9.68 10.27 25.43
N THR A 97 8.97 9.15 25.54
CA THR A 97 9.46 7.89 26.14
C THR A 97 10.04 6.92 25.12
N GLY A 98 10.23 7.35 23.86
CA GLY A 98 10.77 6.53 22.77
C GLY A 98 9.79 5.56 22.14
N GLN A 99 8.49 5.64 22.49
CA GLN A 99 7.49 4.75 21.89
C GLN A 99 7.21 5.19 20.46
N ILE A 100 7.41 4.27 19.51
CA ILE A 100 7.06 4.47 18.11
C ILE A 100 5.58 4.12 17.94
N LYS A 101 4.84 5.00 17.26
CA LYS A 101 3.48 4.75 16.78
C LYS A 101 3.25 5.47 15.45
N THR A 102 2.13 5.17 14.82
CA THR A 102 1.54 5.94 13.72
C THR A 102 0.13 6.35 14.15
N ASP A 103 -0.47 7.32 13.48
CA ASP A 103 -1.86 7.70 13.70
C ASP A 103 -2.70 7.36 12.46
N LEU A 104 -3.93 6.93 12.71
CA LEU A 104 -4.94 6.78 11.67
C LEU A 104 -5.57 8.14 11.38
N LYS A 105 -5.53 8.58 10.13
CA LYS A 105 -6.01 9.90 9.70
C LYS A 105 -6.92 9.78 8.49
N LYS A 106 -7.61 10.87 8.19
CA LYS A 106 -8.38 11.03 6.96
C LYS A 106 -8.27 12.43 6.41
N VAL A 107 -8.39 12.55 5.09
CA VAL A 107 -8.60 13.81 4.38
C VAL A 107 -10.00 13.81 3.75
N ASN A 108 -10.75 14.89 3.93
CA ASN A 108 -11.93 15.13 3.09
C ASN A 108 -11.47 15.73 1.76
N LEU A 109 -11.75 15.05 0.65
CA LEU A 109 -11.24 15.40 -0.68
C LEU A 109 -11.82 16.72 -1.22
N ARG A 110 -12.98 17.17 -0.72
CA ARG A 110 -13.59 18.45 -1.10
C ARG A 110 -13.01 19.61 -0.31
N THR A 111 -12.97 19.51 1.01
CA THR A 111 -12.53 20.60 1.89
C THR A 111 -11.01 20.62 2.08
N ARG A 112 -10.32 19.53 1.70
CA ARG A 112 -8.89 19.28 1.92
C ARG A 112 -8.49 19.29 3.40
N ASN A 113 -9.47 19.16 4.29
CA ASN A 113 -9.22 19.12 5.72
C ASN A 113 -8.70 17.74 6.15
N VAL A 114 -7.57 17.72 6.87
CA VAL A 114 -6.97 16.52 7.42
C VAL A 114 -7.32 16.42 8.90
N THR A 115 -7.81 15.26 9.32
CA THR A 115 -8.21 15.01 10.72
C THR A 115 -7.72 13.65 11.19
N ASN A 116 -7.35 13.58 12.48
CA ASN A 116 -7.08 12.29 13.12
C ASN A 116 -8.39 11.54 13.34
N LEU A 117 -8.40 10.25 13.09
CA LEU A 117 -9.50 9.38 13.48
C LEU A 117 -9.26 8.95 14.94
N SER A 118 -10.11 9.42 15.85
CA SER A 118 -10.07 8.97 17.25
C SER A 118 -10.55 7.51 17.34
N ALA A 119 -9.62 6.57 17.16
CA ALA A 119 -9.84 5.15 17.42
C ALA A 119 -9.29 4.78 18.82
N PRO A 120 -10.06 4.07 19.65
CA PRO A 120 -9.65 3.70 21.02
C PRO A 120 -8.46 2.73 21.04
N GLU A 121 -8.23 1.98 19.97
CA GLU A 121 -7.05 1.09 19.85
C GLU A 121 -6.20 1.55 18.67
N ASN A 122 -5.43 2.60 18.88
CA ASN A 122 -4.42 3.09 17.95
C ASN A 122 -3.07 2.45 18.31
N ASN A 123 -2.76 1.31 17.69
CA ASN A 123 -1.63 0.43 18.02
C ASN A 123 -0.68 0.29 16.82
N THR A 124 -0.27 1.44 16.29
CA THR A 124 0.57 1.56 15.08
C THR A 124 -0.16 1.06 13.82
N PRO A 125 -1.24 1.74 13.38
CA PRO A 125 -1.94 1.41 12.15
C PRO A 125 -1.04 1.55 10.92
N ASN A 126 -1.18 0.65 9.97
CA ASN A 126 -0.42 0.66 8.72
C ASN A 126 -1.39 0.57 7.53
N GLY A 127 -1.41 -0.54 6.80
CA GLY A 127 -2.34 -0.80 5.72
C GLY A 127 -3.79 -0.85 6.18
N MET A 128 -4.69 -0.42 5.30
CA MET A 128 -6.13 -0.43 5.55
C MET A 128 -6.91 -0.47 4.24
N VAL A 129 -8.13 -0.98 4.32
CA VAL A 129 -9.04 -1.14 3.19
C VAL A 129 -10.48 -1.05 3.68
N LEU A 130 -11.42 -0.69 2.80
CA LEU A 130 -12.85 -0.82 3.12
C LEU A 130 -13.33 -2.25 2.87
N ASP A 131 -14.13 -2.78 3.80
CA ASP A 131 -14.90 -3.99 3.54
C ASP A 131 -16.18 -3.70 2.74
N ASN A 132 -16.88 -4.77 2.35
CA ASN A 132 -18.06 -4.71 1.49
C ASN A 132 -19.24 -3.92 2.13
N ASP A 133 -19.22 -3.68 3.44
CA ASP A 133 -20.22 -2.91 4.17
C ASP A 133 -19.78 -1.45 4.44
N GLY A 134 -18.59 -1.06 3.93
CA GLY A 134 -17.99 0.25 4.16
C GLY A 134 -17.40 0.42 5.56
N ASN A 135 -17.09 -0.66 6.28
CA ASN A 135 -16.26 -0.54 7.48
C ASN A 135 -14.79 -0.48 7.07
N LEU A 136 -13.97 0.20 7.86
CA LEU A 136 -12.53 0.24 7.64
C LEU A 136 -11.86 -0.95 8.34
N VAL A 137 -11.20 -1.80 7.57
CA VAL A 137 -10.32 -2.86 8.07
C VAL A 137 -8.91 -2.28 8.15
N VAL A 138 -8.27 -2.37 9.32
CA VAL A 138 -6.98 -1.75 9.60
C VAL A 138 -6.02 -2.81 10.13
N CYS A 139 -4.82 -2.86 9.54
CA CYS A 139 -3.70 -3.61 10.06
C CYS A 139 -3.05 -2.83 11.20
N GLN A 140 -3.11 -3.37 12.42
CA GLN A 140 -2.47 -2.79 13.61
C GLN A 140 -1.15 -3.52 13.85
N GLN A 141 -0.02 -2.83 13.71
CA GLN A 141 1.30 -3.47 13.77
C GLN A 141 1.74 -3.87 15.17
N GLY A 142 1.05 -3.38 16.21
CA GLY A 142 1.37 -3.73 17.57
C GLY A 142 2.18 -2.66 18.30
N SER A 143 2.57 -3.04 19.51
CA SER A 143 3.56 -2.37 20.34
C SER A 143 4.35 -3.40 21.15
N LEU A 144 5.28 -2.94 21.99
CA LEU A 144 6.03 -3.82 22.90
C LEU A 144 5.13 -4.61 23.86
N ASN A 145 3.94 -4.09 24.16
CA ASN A 145 3.02 -4.67 25.14
C ASN A 145 1.81 -5.37 24.52
N GLN A 146 1.56 -5.21 23.22
CA GLN A 146 0.39 -5.76 22.55
C GLN A 146 0.75 -6.28 21.16
N GLY A 147 0.29 -7.50 20.86
CA GLY A 147 0.35 -8.16 19.55
C GLY A 147 -0.10 -7.28 18.39
N GLY A 148 0.34 -7.62 17.17
CA GLY A 148 -0.33 -7.12 15.98
C GLY A 148 -1.72 -7.74 15.86
N PHE A 149 -2.67 -7.02 15.25
CA PHE A 149 -4.03 -7.51 15.06
C PHE A 149 -4.73 -6.85 13.88
N ILE A 150 -5.81 -7.47 13.41
CA ILE A 150 -6.70 -6.90 12.41
C ILE A 150 -7.88 -6.25 13.14
N GLN A 151 -8.07 -4.96 12.91
CA GLN A 151 -9.17 -4.18 13.46
C GLN A 151 -10.22 -3.92 12.38
N ARG A 152 -11.49 -3.87 12.77
CA ARG A 152 -12.57 -3.34 11.94
C ARG A 152 -13.23 -2.15 12.66
N ILE A 153 -13.36 -1.04 11.95
CA ILE A 153 -13.97 0.21 12.44
C ILE A 153 -15.22 0.50 11.61
N ASN A 154 -16.38 0.50 12.26
CA ASN A 154 -17.60 0.95 11.62
C ASN A 154 -17.57 2.47 11.51
N LEU A 155 -17.32 3.01 10.31
CA LEU A 155 -17.14 4.44 10.10
C LEU A 155 -18.42 5.28 10.27
N LYS A 156 -19.58 4.65 10.50
CA LYS A 156 -20.86 5.35 10.79
C LYS A 156 -21.07 5.56 12.29
N THR A 157 -20.71 4.56 13.09
CA THR A 157 -20.91 4.54 14.55
C THR A 157 -19.61 4.75 15.34
N MET A 158 -18.47 4.69 14.66
CA MET A 158 -17.13 4.63 15.23
C MET A 158 -16.91 3.46 16.20
N LYS A 159 -17.74 2.40 16.12
CA LYS A 159 -17.53 1.16 16.86
C LYS A 159 -16.31 0.42 16.31
N ASN A 160 -15.43 -0.03 17.21
CA ASN A 160 -14.21 -0.75 16.87
C ASN A 160 -14.32 -2.19 17.36
N THR A 161 -13.80 -3.13 16.58
CA THR A 161 -13.76 -4.55 16.91
C THR A 161 -12.44 -5.16 16.47
N VAL A 162 -11.77 -5.87 17.36
CA VAL A 162 -10.68 -6.79 16.98
C VAL A 162 -11.30 -7.97 16.23
N VAL A 163 -10.84 -8.19 14.99
CA VAL A 163 -11.31 -9.29 14.13
C VAL A 163 -10.49 -10.55 14.38
N ALA A 164 -9.17 -10.40 14.47
CA ALA A 164 -8.23 -11.44 14.85
C ALA A 164 -6.96 -10.82 15.42
N ASP A 165 -6.38 -11.41 16.45
CA ASP A 165 -5.14 -10.96 17.11
C ASP A 165 -4.09 -12.08 17.27
N ASN A 166 -4.40 -13.29 16.82
CA ASN A 166 -3.52 -14.44 16.93
C ASN A 166 -3.79 -15.51 15.86
N TRP A 167 -2.80 -16.38 15.66
CA TRP A 167 -2.92 -17.64 14.94
C TRP A 167 -2.52 -18.78 15.88
N PHE A 168 -3.45 -19.71 16.15
CA PHE A 168 -3.27 -20.78 17.14
C PHE A 168 -2.79 -20.31 18.53
N GLY A 169 -3.28 -19.15 19.00
CA GLY A 169 -2.90 -18.56 20.28
C GLY A 169 -1.57 -17.81 20.27
N VAL A 170 -0.87 -17.77 19.13
CA VAL A 170 0.38 -17.01 18.96
C VAL A 170 0.06 -15.66 18.33
N PRO A 171 0.44 -14.52 18.94
CA PRO A 171 0.19 -13.20 18.37
C PRO A 171 0.82 -13.04 16.99
N PHE A 172 0.15 -12.29 16.11
CA PHE A 172 0.73 -11.88 14.83
C PHE A 172 1.99 -11.03 15.02
N ASN A 173 2.84 -10.99 14.01
CA ASN A 173 4.07 -10.20 14.00
C ASN A 173 3.75 -8.71 14.02
N SER A 174 3.45 -8.17 12.85
CA SER A 174 3.09 -6.77 12.63
C SER A 174 2.35 -6.67 11.28
N PRO A 175 1.04 -7.00 11.25
CA PRO A 175 0.23 -6.97 10.04
C PRO A 175 0.46 -5.70 9.25
N ASN A 176 0.73 -5.83 7.95
CA ASN A 176 1.21 -4.70 7.15
C ASN A 176 0.16 -4.18 6.21
N ASP A 177 -0.38 -5.01 5.32
CA ASP A 177 -1.45 -4.61 4.41
C ASP A 177 -2.57 -5.66 4.36
N ALA A 178 -3.77 -5.22 3.95
CA ALA A 178 -4.96 -6.07 3.89
C ALA A 178 -5.82 -5.81 2.63
N VAL A 179 -6.46 -6.88 2.17
CA VAL A 179 -7.48 -6.84 1.11
C VAL A 179 -8.72 -7.64 1.55
N VAL A 180 -9.90 -7.17 1.15
CA VAL A 180 -11.18 -7.86 1.42
C VAL A 180 -11.72 -8.41 0.11
N LYS A 181 -12.07 -9.70 0.09
CA LYS A 181 -12.72 -10.34 -1.07
C LYS A 181 -14.22 -10.06 -1.10
N ARG A 182 -14.85 -10.29 -2.26
CA ARG A 182 -16.32 -10.23 -2.41
C ARG A 182 -17.08 -11.18 -1.48
N ASP A 183 -16.47 -12.31 -1.08
CA ASP A 183 -17.06 -13.24 -0.10
C ASP A 183 -16.99 -12.76 1.36
N GLY A 184 -16.34 -11.60 1.60
CA GLY A 184 -16.18 -10.99 2.92
C GLY A 184 -14.96 -11.50 3.71
N SER A 185 -14.16 -12.42 3.16
CA SER A 185 -12.90 -12.83 3.79
C SER A 185 -11.87 -11.70 3.76
N ILE A 186 -11.13 -11.55 4.86
CA ILE A 186 -10.02 -10.58 4.98
C ILE A 186 -8.72 -11.34 4.77
N TRP A 187 -7.88 -10.85 3.89
CA TRP A 187 -6.54 -11.38 3.63
C TRP A 187 -5.52 -10.33 4.00
N PHE A 188 -4.42 -10.72 4.65
CA PHE A 188 -3.42 -9.76 5.10
C PHE A 188 -2.02 -10.37 5.14
N THR A 189 -1.02 -9.50 5.01
CA THR A 189 0.40 -9.85 5.17
C THR A 189 0.85 -9.60 6.60
N ASP A 190 1.69 -10.49 7.14
CA ASP A 190 2.22 -10.39 8.51
C ASP A 190 3.76 -10.42 8.57
N PRO A 191 4.44 -9.39 8.01
CA PRO A 191 5.89 -9.25 8.08
C PRO A 191 6.37 -8.93 9.48
N SER A 192 7.70 -8.99 9.67
CA SER A 192 8.36 -8.74 10.96
C SER A 192 8.83 -7.30 11.14
N TYR A 193 8.31 -6.34 10.36
CA TYR A 193 8.75 -4.94 10.39
C TYR A 193 8.77 -4.33 11.78
N GLY A 194 7.76 -4.58 12.61
CA GLY A 194 7.72 -3.99 13.95
C GLY A 194 8.88 -4.44 14.83
N SER A 195 9.37 -5.68 14.64
CA SER A 195 10.54 -6.18 15.34
C SER A 195 11.83 -5.60 14.76
N VAL A 196 11.97 -5.60 13.43
CA VAL A 196 13.12 -5.01 12.73
C VAL A 196 13.29 -3.52 13.07
N GLN A 197 12.19 -2.82 13.29
CA GLN A 197 12.16 -1.39 13.61
C GLN A 197 12.16 -1.11 15.12
N GLY A 198 12.25 -2.14 15.96
CA GLY A 198 12.50 -2.02 17.40
C GLY A 198 11.29 -1.68 18.28
N PHE A 199 10.05 -1.74 17.77
CA PHE A 199 8.84 -1.47 18.57
C PHE A 199 7.98 -2.72 18.84
N ARG A 200 8.42 -3.90 18.39
CA ARG A 200 7.87 -5.22 18.73
C ARG A 200 8.99 -6.15 19.17
N SER A 201 8.63 -7.15 19.96
CA SER A 201 9.53 -8.27 20.27
C SER A 201 9.73 -9.17 19.06
N THR A 202 10.71 -10.08 19.16
CA THR A 202 11.01 -11.06 18.11
C THR A 202 9.75 -11.85 17.71
N PRO A 203 9.47 -11.99 16.40
CA PRO A 203 8.40 -12.83 15.85
C PRO A 203 8.35 -14.22 16.47
N LYS A 204 7.12 -14.72 16.65
CA LYS A 204 6.86 -16.10 17.08
C LYS A 204 6.15 -16.93 15.99
N VAL A 205 5.76 -16.29 14.90
CA VAL A 205 5.22 -16.89 13.69
C VAL A 205 6.05 -16.44 12.49
N ASN A 206 6.00 -17.22 11.40
CA ASN A 206 6.70 -16.87 10.16
C ASN A 206 6.11 -15.60 9.53
N ASN A 207 6.89 -14.98 8.64
CA ASN A 207 6.39 -13.94 7.76
C ASN A 207 5.54 -14.59 6.66
N GLN A 208 4.23 -14.38 6.71
CA GLN A 208 3.28 -15.12 5.88
C GLN A 208 2.02 -14.32 5.59
N VAL A 209 1.20 -14.86 4.67
CA VAL A 209 -0.12 -14.34 4.34
C VAL A 209 -1.16 -15.15 5.08
N TYR A 210 -2.11 -14.46 5.70
CA TYR A 210 -3.23 -15.07 6.39
C TYR A 210 -4.56 -14.72 5.72
N ARG A 211 -5.53 -15.61 5.91
CA ARG A 211 -6.94 -15.40 5.58
C ARG A 211 -7.78 -15.51 6.85
N ILE A 212 -8.62 -14.52 7.10
CA ILE A 212 -9.74 -14.59 8.04
C ILE A 212 -11.01 -14.86 7.24
N SER A 213 -11.61 -16.03 7.44
CA SER A 213 -12.92 -16.36 6.84
C SER A 213 -14.05 -15.49 7.41
N ASN A 214 -15.20 -15.49 6.74
CA ASN A 214 -16.40 -14.77 7.20
C ASN A 214 -16.95 -15.26 8.56
N ILE A 215 -16.57 -16.45 9.01
CA ILE A 215 -16.91 -17.01 10.33
C ILE A 215 -15.79 -16.84 11.37
N GLY A 216 -14.69 -16.17 11.01
CA GLY A 216 -13.60 -15.83 11.94
C GLY A 216 -12.48 -16.87 12.06
N VAL A 217 -12.47 -17.93 11.24
CA VAL A 217 -11.33 -18.87 11.17
C VAL A 217 -10.15 -18.19 10.49
N VAL A 218 -8.97 -18.26 11.12
CA VAL A 218 -7.69 -17.72 10.62
C VAL A 218 -6.83 -18.85 10.10
N ASP A 219 -6.50 -18.81 8.81
CA ASP A 219 -5.62 -19.77 8.15
C ASP A 219 -4.35 -19.08 7.63
N ALA A 220 -3.19 -19.71 7.80
CA ALA A 220 -2.00 -19.36 7.02
C ALA A 220 -2.17 -19.95 5.62
N VAL A 221 -2.16 -19.10 4.60
CA VAL A 221 -2.54 -19.46 3.22
C VAL A 221 -1.39 -19.40 2.23
N ALA A 222 -0.30 -18.71 2.59
CA ALA A 222 0.97 -18.76 1.88
C ALA A 222 2.11 -18.32 2.80
N ASP A 223 3.25 -18.99 2.69
CA ASP A 223 4.45 -18.77 3.49
C ASP A 223 5.70 -18.68 2.59
N GLY A 224 6.90 -18.74 3.18
CA GLY A 224 8.16 -18.67 2.45
C GLY A 224 8.61 -17.27 2.05
N PHE A 225 7.93 -16.23 2.54
CA PHE A 225 8.28 -14.83 2.29
C PHE A 225 9.42 -14.36 3.20
N THR A 226 10.22 -13.42 2.68
CA THR A 226 11.18 -12.66 3.48
C THR A 226 10.47 -11.54 4.23
N GLN A 227 9.78 -10.63 3.55
CA GLN A 227 9.00 -9.53 4.13
C GLN A 227 7.79 -9.22 3.24
N PRO A 228 6.68 -9.98 3.37
CA PRO A 228 5.47 -9.76 2.58
C PRO A 228 4.85 -8.40 2.93
N ASN A 229 4.41 -7.67 1.92
CA ASN A 229 3.97 -6.28 2.07
C ASN A 229 2.59 -6.06 1.43
N GLY A 230 2.47 -5.27 0.36
CA GLY A 230 1.21 -5.05 -0.35
C GLY A 230 0.68 -6.33 -1.01
N LEU A 231 -0.66 -6.45 -1.05
CA LEU A 231 -1.36 -7.56 -1.68
C LEU A 231 -2.64 -7.10 -2.40
N ALA A 232 -2.96 -7.75 -3.52
CA ALA A 232 -4.16 -7.45 -4.29
C ALA A 232 -4.69 -8.69 -5.01
N PHE A 233 -6.00 -8.83 -5.07
CA PHE A 233 -6.62 -9.82 -5.93
C PHE A 233 -6.75 -9.31 -7.37
N SER A 234 -6.56 -10.21 -8.33
CA SER A 234 -7.07 -10.04 -9.69
C SER A 234 -8.57 -9.72 -9.70
N HIS A 235 -9.05 -9.08 -10.76
CA HIS A 235 -10.46 -8.68 -10.87
C HIS A 235 -11.44 -9.85 -10.69
N ASP A 236 -11.10 -11.04 -11.20
CA ASP A 236 -11.90 -12.26 -11.06
C ASP A 236 -11.60 -13.07 -9.78
N GLU A 237 -10.75 -12.54 -8.89
CA GLU A 237 -10.34 -13.10 -7.59
C GLU A 237 -9.72 -14.51 -7.64
N LYS A 238 -9.22 -14.96 -8.79
CA LYS A 238 -8.55 -16.28 -8.93
C LYS A 238 -7.05 -16.24 -8.64
N HIS A 239 -6.47 -15.05 -8.72
CA HIS A 239 -5.05 -14.81 -8.43
C HIS A 239 -4.93 -13.78 -7.32
N LEU A 240 -4.06 -14.07 -6.35
CA LEU A 240 -3.59 -13.14 -5.33
C LEU A 240 -2.15 -12.76 -5.66
N TYR A 241 -1.91 -11.47 -5.84
CA TYR A 241 -0.57 -10.90 -5.98
C TYR A 241 -0.11 -10.45 -4.61
N VAL A 242 1.10 -10.86 -4.22
CA VAL A 242 1.73 -10.47 -2.96
C VAL A 242 3.12 -9.96 -3.27
N THR A 243 3.44 -8.77 -2.77
CA THR A 243 4.78 -8.21 -2.89
C THR A 243 5.65 -8.71 -1.74
N ASP A 244 6.91 -9.03 -2.03
CA ASP A 244 7.93 -9.29 -1.03
C ASP A 244 9.03 -8.25 -1.18
N THR A 245 9.28 -7.49 -0.11
CA THR A 245 10.27 -6.40 -0.15
C THR A 245 11.69 -6.89 0.12
N GLY A 246 11.88 -8.11 0.63
CA GLY A 246 13.19 -8.61 1.01
C GLY A 246 13.89 -7.85 2.17
N PHE A 247 13.19 -6.93 2.87
CA PHE A 247 13.77 -5.89 3.74
C PHE A 247 14.60 -6.35 4.97
N ALA A 248 14.96 -7.63 5.12
CA ALA A 248 15.85 -8.10 6.21
C ALA A 248 17.23 -8.62 5.73
N VAL A 249 17.45 -8.74 4.42
CA VAL A 249 18.76 -9.04 3.85
C VAL A 249 19.27 -7.75 3.19
N GLY A 250 20.46 -7.30 3.60
CA GLY A 250 21.06 -6.06 3.08
C GLY A 250 21.06 -5.99 1.55
N TRP A 251 21.28 -4.79 1.00
CA TRP A 251 21.28 -4.32 -0.40
C TRP A 251 21.99 -5.18 -1.49
N VAL A 252 22.03 -6.50 -1.36
CA VAL A 252 22.75 -7.44 -2.20
C VAL A 252 21.67 -8.27 -2.90
N SER A 253 21.33 -7.82 -4.11
CA SER A 253 20.27 -8.31 -5.00
C SER A 253 18.86 -7.82 -4.69
N ASP A 254 18.28 -7.17 -5.70
CA ASP A 254 16.85 -6.95 -5.83
C ASP A 254 16.12 -8.31 -5.74
N GLN A 255 15.40 -8.52 -4.63
CA GLN A 255 14.54 -9.69 -4.44
C GLN A 255 13.05 -9.31 -4.54
N SER A 256 12.73 -8.18 -5.18
CA SER A 256 11.34 -7.82 -5.51
C SER A 256 10.80 -8.70 -6.65
N ALA A 257 10.81 -10.01 -6.45
CA ALA A 257 10.03 -10.91 -7.29
C ALA A 257 8.58 -10.81 -6.81
N PRO A 258 7.64 -10.24 -7.60
CA PRO A 258 6.23 -10.33 -7.25
C PRO A 258 5.85 -11.80 -7.17
N VAL A 259 5.36 -12.24 -6.01
CA VAL A 259 4.86 -13.61 -5.86
C VAL A 259 3.40 -13.61 -6.30
N CYS A 260 3.13 -14.27 -7.42
CA CYS A 260 1.77 -14.55 -7.86
C CYS A 260 1.33 -15.90 -7.29
N LEU A 261 0.37 -15.88 -6.37
CA LEU A 261 -0.26 -17.08 -5.84
C LEU A 261 -1.51 -17.37 -6.65
N ARG A 262 -1.52 -18.52 -7.34
CA ARG A 262 -2.70 -19.02 -8.05
C ARG A 262 -3.48 -19.93 -7.11
N TRP A 263 -4.73 -19.60 -6.85
CA TRP A 263 -5.63 -20.48 -6.10
C TRP A 263 -6.62 -21.15 -7.07
N GLY A 264 -6.64 -22.48 -7.07
CA GLY A 264 -7.63 -23.28 -7.77
C GLY A 264 -8.30 -24.21 -6.76
N LEU A 265 -9.63 -24.21 -6.76
CA LEU A 265 -10.42 -25.39 -6.36
C LEU A 265 -10.42 -26.38 -7.53
#